data_AF-A0A8S1HEV6-F1
#
_entry.id   AF-A0A8S1HEV6-F1
#
_cell.length_a   1.000
_cell.length_b   1.000
_cell.length_c   1.000
_cell.angle_alpha   90.00
_cell.angle_beta   90.00
_cell.angle_gamma   90.00
#
_symmetry.space_group_name_H-M   'P 1'
#
loop_
_entity.id
_entity.type
_entity.pdbx_description
1 polymer ?
#
loop_
_entity_poly.entity_id
_entity_poly.type
_entity_poly.pdbx_seq_one_letter_code
_entity_poly.pdbx_strand_id
1 'polypeptide(L)'
;MRCSGCTVLMNVPKSDEVWKPIIEDSLANLQKKKKDHQDLLEYIGKHTGWNMTSLGRAADLADNLIEIDLFGSTYPDWIKHPRLVGYDFEKMRAEIMSFAEIHQIACADYEPCGGLMAGRWLQDILDKLQKASEGRGPSLVGYASVFLYKNKFYFQKKNKKTPAPAIRLLNHDPNPIDKHVIYQAKLSNKFDTKIQSDGFILLEDFVKIVGSKAYSKWRTACGIA
;
A
#
# COMPACT_ATOMS: atom_id res chain seq x y z
N MET A 1 5.74 -4.40 16.26
CA MET A 1 6.26 -5.69 15.75
C MET A 1 7.00 -5.42 14.44
N ARG A 2 8.22 -5.97 14.29
CA ARG A 2 9.16 -5.66 13.21
C ARG A 2 8.96 -6.66 12.05
N CYS A 3 8.57 -6.18 10.86
CA CYS A 3 8.64 -7.00 9.64
C CYS A 3 10.08 -6.94 9.09
N SER A 4 10.74 -8.09 9.14
CA SER A 4 12.16 -8.29 8.85
C SER A 4 12.36 -8.50 7.36
N GLY A 5 12.94 -7.52 6.67
CA GLY A 5 13.34 -7.66 5.27
C GLY A 5 14.17 -6.48 4.80
N CYS A 6 13.68 -5.26 5.04
CA CYS A 6 14.42 -4.01 4.83
C CYS A 6 13.80 -2.83 5.64
N THR A 7 12.65 -3.02 6.33
CA THR A 7 11.77 -1.93 6.78
C THR A 7 12.01 -1.43 8.21
N VAL A 8 12.77 -2.13 9.04
CA VAL A 8 13.03 -1.70 10.43
C VAL A 8 14.46 -2.00 10.85
N LEU A 9 15.41 -1.59 10.01
CA LEU A 9 16.81 -1.50 10.40
C LEU A 9 17.22 -0.06 10.11
N MET A 10 17.48 0.71 11.17
CA MET A 10 18.31 1.90 11.04
C MET A 10 19.59 1.48 10.27
N ASN A 11 19.94 2.22 9.22
CA ASN A 11 21.10 2.02 8.33
C ASN A 11 21.00 0.85 7.34
N VAL A 12 20.02 0.91 6.43
CA VAL A 12 20.05 0.12 5.19
C VAL A 12 20.32 1.07 4.02
N PRO A 13 21.56 1.13 3.47
CA PRO A 13 21.94 2.13 2.48
C PRO A 13 21.01 2.17 1.26
N LYS A 14 20.58 0.99 0.78
CA LYS A 14 19.66 0.88 -0.35
C LYS A 14 18.25 1.37 -0.02
N SER A 15 17.81 1.24 1.23
CA SER A 15 16.50 1.71 1.67
C SER A 15 16.44 3.23 1.62
N ASP A 16 17.45 3.90 2.18
CA ASP A 16 17.51 5.36 2.19
C ASP A 16 17.60 5.91 0.75
N GLU A 17 18.36 5.24 -0.12
CA GLU A 17 18.46 5.57 -1.55
C GLU A 17 17.09 5.57 -2.25
N VAL A 18 16.29 4.51 -2.08
CA VAL A 18 15.02 4.36 -2.80
C VAL A 18 13.87 5.17 -2.18
N TRP A 19 13.95 5.48 -0.88
CA TRP A 19 12.96 6.34 -0.20
C TRP A 19 13.23 7.82 -0.38
N LYS A 20 14.48 8.23 -0.60
CA LYS A 20 14.87 9.63 -0.75
C LYS A 20 13.95 10.41 -1.71
N PRO A 21 13.72 9.98 -2.97
CA PRO A 21 12.87 10.75 -3.88
C PRO A 21 11.39 10.82 -3.47
N ILE A 22 10.95 9.91 -2.59
CA ILE A 22 9.58 9.91 -2.04
C ILE A 22 9.49 10.91 -0.88
N ILE A 23 10.41 10.83 0.08
CA ILE A 23 10.44 11.72 1.25
C ILE A 23 10.65 13.18 0.82
N GLU A 24 11.47 13.40 -0.22
CA GLU A 24 11.71 14.72 -0.83
C GLU A 24 10.60 15.15 -1.81
N ASP A 25 9.54 14.35 -1.97
CA ASP A 25 8.45 14.53 -2.93
C ASP A 25 8.89 14.74 -4.37
N SER A 26 10.09 14.32 -4.78
CA SER A 26 10.68 14.63 -6.08
C SER A 26 10.16 13.77 -7.23
N LEU A 27 9.38 12.71 -6.94
CA LEU A 27 8.69 11.94 -7.97
C LEU A 27 7.61 12.79 -8.68
N ALA A 28 7.45 12.59 -9.99
CA ALA A 28 6.58 13.42 -10.83
C ALA A 28 5.11 13.45 -10.37
N ASN A 29 4.58 12.31 -9.90
CA ASN A 29 3.22 12.23 -9.35
C ASN A 29 3.07 13.03 -8.04
N LEU A 30 4.09 13.01 -7.18
CA LEU A 30 4.11 13.76 -5.92
C LEU A 30 4.24 15.27 -6.19
N GLN A 31 5.14 15.68 -7.08
CA GLN A 31 5.26 17.08 -7.52
C GLN A 31 3.95 17.60 -8.12
N LYS A 32 3.28 16.79 -8.96
CA LYS A 32 1.97 17.14 -9.50
C LYS A 32 0.93 17.29 -8.39
N LYS A 33 0.83 16.34 -7.45
CA LYS A 33 -0.12 16.41 -6.33
C LYS A 33 0.13 17.66 -5.49
N LYS A 34 1.38 17.99 -5.19
CA LYS A 34 1.77 19.21 -4.46
C LYS A 34 1.34 20.48 -5.20
N LYS A 35 1.57 20.56 -6.52
CA LYS A 35 1.15 21.68 -7.35
C LYS A 35 -0.38 21.83 -7.38
N ASP A 36 -1.09 20.73 -7.60
CA ASP A 36 -2.55 20.74 -7.74
C ASP A 36 -3.27 21.14 -6.43
N HIS A 37 -2.60 21.00 -5.28
CA HIS A 37 -3.18 21.26 -3.95
C HIS A 37 -2.43 22.36 -3.20
N GLN A 38 -1.71 23.23 -3.92
CA GLN A 38 -0.87 24.25 -3.30
C GLN A 38 -1.66 25.13 -2.32
N ASP A 39 -2.80 25.67 -2.74
CA ASP A 39 -3.65 26.54 -1.89
C ASP A 39 -4.14 25.82 -0.63
N LEU A 40 -4.46 24.53 -0.74
CA LEU A 40 -4.86 23.70 0.40
C LEU A 40 -3.69 23.47 1.36
N LEU A 41 -2.49 23.16 0.85
CA LEU A 41 -1.29 22.95 1.67
C LEU A 41 -0.90 24.24 2.39
N GLU A 42 -0.98 25.39 1.73
CA GLU A 42 -0.77 26.71 2.35
C GLU A 42 -1.80 27.00 3.44
N TYR A 43 -3.08 26.70 3.17
CA TYR A 43 -4.17 26.83 4.13
C TYR A 43 -3.95 25.98 5.39
N ILE A 44 -3.58 24.71 5.21
CA ILE A 44 -3.25 23.79 6.31
C ILE A 44 -2.07 24.35 7.11
N GLY A 45 -0.97 24.71 6.43
CA GLY A 45 0.24 25.21 7.10
C GLY A 45 -0.01 26.45 7.95
N LYS A 46 -0.89 27.35 7.47
CA LYS A 46 -1.31 28.54 8.23
C LYS A 46 -2.08 28.19 9.52
N HIS A 47 -2.92 27.15 9.48
CA HIS A 47 -3.77 26.78 10.61
C HIS A 47 -3.09 25.81 11.59
N THR A 48 -2.14 25.00 11.15
CA THR A 48 -1.38 24.07 12.00
C THR A 48 -0.05 24.64 12.49
N GLY A 49 0.50 25.65 11.80
CA GLY A 49 1.86 26.13 11.99
C GLY A 49 2.93 25.19 11.42
N TRP A 50 2.54 24.15 10.67
CA TRP A 50 3.47 23.17 10.11
C TRP A 50 4.09 23.65 8.80
N ASN A 51 5.33 23.22 8.57
CA ASN A 51 5.97 23.39 7.28
C ASN A 51 5.43 22.36 6.28
N MET A 52 4.53 22.79 5.40
CA MET A 52 3.86 21.94 4.41
C MET A 52 4.68 21.74 3.12
N THR A 53 6.01 21.91 3.18
CA THR A 53 6.88 21.60 2.04
C THR A 53 6.92 20.12 1.70
N SER A 54 6.65 19.24 2.65
CA SER A 54 6.54 17.79 2.43
C SER A 54 5.08 17.32 2.48
N LEU A 55 4.68 16.49 1.52
CA LEU A 55 3.38 15.80 1.53
C LEU A 55 3.25 14.81 2.70
N GLY A 56 4.37 14.39 3.30
CA GLY A 56 4.36 13.60 4.53
C GLY A 56 3.64 14.32 5.68
N ARG A 57 3.72 15.67 5.76
CA ARG A 57 2.97 16.45 6.75
C ARG A 57 1.47 16.49 6.47
N ALA A 58 1.08 16.45 5.20
CA ALA A 58 -0.32 16.33 4.83
C ALA A 58 -0.86 14.93 5.18
N ALA A 59 -0.04 13.89 5.03
CA ALA A 59 -0.36 12.54 5.49
C ALA A 59 -0.51 12.48 7.02
N ASP A 60 0.40 13.10 7.79
CA ASP A 60 0.28 13.20 9.26
C ASP A 60 -1.07 13.82 9.67
N LEU A 61 -1.53 14.86 8.94
CA LEU A 61 -2.85 15.45 9.21
C LEU A 61 -3.99 14.49 8.87
N ALA A 62 -3.92 13.79 7.74
CA ALA A 62 -4.92 12.80 7.34
C ALA A 62 -5.05 11.69 8.39
N ASP A 63 -3.93 11.19 8.93
CA ASP A 63 -3.92 10.19 10.00
C ASP A 63 -4.62 10.72 11.26
N ASN A 64 -4.36 11.98 11.65
CA ASN A 64 -5.09 12.61 12.76
C ASN A 64 -6.60 12.71 12.51
N LEU A 65 -7.04 12.95 11.27
CA LEU A 65 -8.47 12.96 10.95
C LEU A 65 -9.09 11.57 11.03
N ILE A 66 -8.36 10.52 10.62
CA ILE A 66 -8.78 9.13 10.80
C ILE A 66 -8.97 8.82 12.29
N GLU A 67 -8.04 9.23 13.15
CA GLU A 67 -8.16 9.02 14.59
C GLU A 67 -9.32 9.81 15.20
N ILE A 68 -9.56 11.06 14.75
CA ILE A 68 -10.73 11.85 15.15
C ILE A 68 -12.03 11.11 14.81
N ASP A 69 -12.15 10.57 13.59
CA ASP A 69 -13.31 9.80 13.15
C ASP A 69 -13.47 8.52 13.99
N LEU A 70 -12.37 7.80 14.24
CA LEU A 70 -12.36 6.54 14.98
C LEU A 70 -12.85 6.71 16.42
N PHE A 71 -12.44 7.80 17.08
CA PHE A 71 -12.78 8.08 18.47
C PHE A 71 -13.99 9.00 18.64
N GLY A 72 -14.66 9.39 17.56
CA GLY A 72 -15.82 10.29 17.61
C GLY A 72 -15.48 11.67 18.17
N SER A 73 -14.25 12.14 17.96
CA SER A 73 -13.78 13.43 18.44
C SER A 73 -14.28 14.58 17.55
N THR A 74 -14.03 15.81 17.99
CA THR A 74 -14.43 17.01 17.25
C THR A 74 -13.31 17.48 16.33
N TYR A 75 -13.65 17.61 15.04
CA TYR A 75 -12.79 18.29 14.06
C TYR A 75 -12.48 19.74 14.47
N PRO A 76 -11.26 20.25 14.19
CA PRO A 76 -10.94 21.66 14.33
C PRO A 76 -11.90 22.57 13.55
N ASP A 77 -12.21 23.75 14.09
CA ASP A 77 -13.16 24.68 13.48
C ASP A 77 -12.78 25.11 12.05
N TRP A 78 -11.48 25.24 11.77
CA TRP A 78 -10.99 25.60 10.45
C TRP A 78 -11.17 24.50 9.39
N ILE A 79 -11.36 23.24 9.83
CA ILE A 79 -11.76 22.13 8.95
C ILE A 79 -13.28 22.07 8.84
N LYS A 80 -14.02 22.21 9.95
CA LYS A 80 -15.50 22.20 9.97
C LYS A 80 -16.10 23.37 9.18
N HIS A 81 -15.48 24.53 9.25
CA HIS A 81 -15.94 25.77 8.63
C HIS A 81 -14.79 26.41 7.85
N PRO A 82 -14.37 25.79 6.74
CA PRO A 82 -13.20 26.24 6.00
C PRO A 82 -13.46 27.60 5.35
N ARG A 83 -12.44 28.45 5.37
CA ARG A 83 -12.46 29.77 4.70
C ARG A 83 -11.74 29.73 3.34
N LEU A 84 -11.29 28.57 2.92
CA LEU A 84 -10.65 28.35 1.64
C LEU A 84 -11.72 28.37 0.53
N VAL A 85 -11.50 29.18 -0.51
CA VAL A 85 -12.50 29.38 -1.58
C VAL A 85 -12.83 28.06 -2.27
N GLY A 86 -14.12 27.76 -2.39
CA GLY A 86 -14.60 26.54 -3.05
C GLY A 86 -14.43 25.26 -2.22
N TYR A 87 -14.20 25.37 -0.91
CA TYR A 87 -14.19 24.26 0.04
C TYR A 87 -15.35 24.39 1.02
N ASP A 88 -16.07 23.28 1.20
CA ASP A 88 -16.93 23.02 2.35
C ASP A 88 -16.26 21.94 3.24
N PHE A 89 -16.90 21.56 4.34
CA PHE A 89 -16.38 20.54 5.25
C PHE A 89 -16.07 19.21 4.54
N GLU A 90 -17.01 18.72 3.72
CA GLU A 90 -16.87 17.42 3.06
C GLU A 90 -15.71 17.41 2.06
N LYS A 91 -15.58 18.47 1.26
CA LYS A 91 -14.47 18.60 0.32
C LYS A 91 -13.14 18.79 1.05
N MET A 92 -13.10 19.61 2.11
CA MET A 92 -11.88 19.78 2.93
C MET A 92 -11.42 18.45 3.51
N ARG A 93 -12.34 17.70 4.12
CA ARG A 93 -12.08 16.37 4.67
C ARG A 93 -11.60 15.41 3.58
N ALA A 94 -12.32 15.30 2.46
CA ALA A 94 -11.96 14.39 1.37
C ALA A 94 -10.59 14.69 0.77
N GLU A 95 -10.27 15.96 0.53
CA GLU A 95 -8.98 16.38 -0.04
C GLU A 95 -7.82 16.14 0.93
N ILE A 96 -7.99 16.42 2.23
CA ILE A 96 -6.98 16.07 3.25
C ILE A 96 -6.78 14.55 3.29
N MET A 97 -7.87 13.77 3.35
CA MET A 97 -7.80 12.31 3.39
C MET A 97 -7.17 11.72 2.13
N SER A 98 -7.15 12.43 1.01
CA SER A 98 -6.45 12.01 -0.21
C SER A 98 -4.91 11.97 -0.07
N PHE A 99 -4.36 12.54 1.00
CA PHE A 99 -2.94 12.45 1.35
C PHE A 99 -2.61 11.28 2.28
N ALA A 100 -3.62 10.57 2.82
CA ALA A 100 -3.37 9.40 3.66
C ALA A 100 -2.49 8.38 2.93
N GLU A 101 -1.44 7.91 3.60
CA GLU A 101 -0.49 6.92 3.07
C GLU A 101 0.20 7.33 1.76
N ILE A 102 0.25 8.62 1.41
CA ILE A 102 0.73 9.08 0.08
C ILE A 102 2.16 8.62 -0.24
N HIS A 103 3.06 8.62 0.74
CA HIS A 103 4.45 8.18 0.57
C HIS A 103 4.54 6.65 0.45
N GLN A 104 3.72 5.92 1.19
CA GLN A 104 3.62 4.47 1.13
C GLN A 104 3.06 4.01 -0.22
N ILE A 105 2.04 4.71 -0.72
CA ILE A 105 1.48 4.50 -2.05
C ILE A 105 2.54 4.78 -3.11
N ALA A 106 3.24 5.91 -3.01
CA ALA A 106 4.31 6.25 -3.92
C ALA A 106 5.44 5.21 -3.91
N CYS A 107 5.81 4.66 -2.75
CA CYS A 107 6.80 3.59 -2.67
C CYS A 107 6.38 2.35 -3.44
N ALA A 108 5.14 1.90 -3.28
CA ALA A 108 4.69 0.68 -3.96
C ALA A 108 4.55 0.86 -5.48
N ASP A 109 4.23 2.06 -5.96
CA ASP A 109 4.16 2.39 -7.38
C ASP A 109 5.55 2.66 -8.00
N TYR A 110 6.50 3.17 -7.20
CA TYR A 110 7.88 3.42 -7.60
C TYR A 110 8.71 2.14 -7.47
N GLU A 111 8.95 1.46 -8.61
CA GLU A 111 9.57 0.14 -8.67
C GLU A 111 10.82 -0.04 -7.79
N PRO A 112 11.79 0.90 -7.75
CA PRO A 112 12.95 0.76 -6.89
C PRO A 112 12.59 0.62 -5.40
N CYS A 113 11.59 1.36 -4.92
CA CYS A 113 11.12 1.27 -3.54
C CYS A 113 10.24 0.05 -3.34
N GLY A 114 9.20 -0.11 -4.16
CA GLY A 114 8.22 -1.20 -4.01
C GLY A 114 8.85 -2.58 -4.18
N GLY A 115 9.78 -2.72 -5.13
CA GLY A 115 10.56 -3.93 -5.34
C GLY A 115 11.43 -4.28 -4.14
N LEU A 116 12.17 -3.30 -3.59
CA LEU A 116 12.99 -3.49 -2.40
C LEU A 116 12.17 -3.75 -1.13
N MET A 117 11.01 -3.14 -0.97
CA MET A 117 10.20 -3.29 0.25
C MET A 117 9.38 -4.58 0.24
N ALA A 118 8.82 -4.96 -0.91
CA ALA A 118 7.92 -6.10 -1.03
C ALA A 118 8.61 -7.39 -1.50
N GLY A 119 9.79 -7.34 -2.13
CA GLY A 119 10.37 -8.49 -2.82
C GLY A 119 10.70 -9.67 -1.91
N ARG A 120 11.16 -9.42 -0.67
CA ARG A 120 11.38 -10.51 0.30
C ARG A 120 10.07 -11.14 0.76
N TRP A 121 9.05 -10.32 0.98
CA TRP A 121 7.73 -10.80 1.38
C TRP A 121 7.07 -11.59 0.24
N LEU A 122 7.21 -11.12 -0.99
CA LEU A 122 6.75 -11.83 -2.18
C LEU A 122 7.44 -13.20 -2.31
N GLN A 123 8.75 -13.29 -2.08
CA GLN A 123 9.45 -14.59 -2.07
C GLN A 123 8.81 -15.56 -1.07
N ASP A 124 8.53 -15.09 0.14
CA ASP A 124 7.92 -15.92 1.18
C ASP A 124 6.51 -16.40 0.79
N ILE A 125 5.71 -15.54 0.15
CA ILE A 125 4.39 -15.91 -0.41
C ILE A 125 4.56 -16.98 -1.50
N LEU A 126 5.49 -16.79 -2.44
CA LEU A 126 5.74 -17.75 -3.53
C LEU A 126 6.21 -19.11 -2.99
N ASP A 127 7.11 -19.13 -2.00
CA ASP A 127 7.58 -20.36 -1.37
C ASP A 127 6.44 -21.13 -0.68
N LYS A 128 5.54 -20.41 0.00
CA LYS A 128 4.37 -21.00 0.67
C LYS A 128 3.36 -21.53 -0.34
N LEU A 129 3.12 -20.79 -1.43
CA LEU A 129 2.26 -21.21 -2.53
C LEU A 129 2.78 -22.49 -3.20
N GLN A 130 4.08 -22.55 -3.48
CA GLN A 130 4.70 -23.72 -4.07
C GLN A 130 4.53 -24.94 -3.16
N LYS A 131 4.85 -24.82 -1.87
CA LYS A 131 4.64 -25.91 -0.90
C LYS A 131 3.18 -26.36 -0.87
N ALA A 132 2.23 -25.42 -0.78
CA ALA A 132 0.80 -25.73 -0.75
C ALA A 132 0.34 -26.46 -2.01
N SER A 133 0.91 -26.12 -3.18
CA SER A 133 0.61 -26.78 -4.45
C SER A 133 1.02 -28.26 -4.47
N GLU A 134 2.07 -28.61 -3.73
CA GLU A 134 2.61 -29.97 -3.57
C GLU A 134 1.93 -30.74 -2.43
N GLY A 135 0.90 -30.17 -1.81
CA GLY A 135 0.22 -30.76 -0.65
C GLY A 135 1.03 -30.63 0.65
N ARG A 136 2.02 -29.75 0.69
CA ARG A 136 2.87 -29.47 1.86
C ARG A 136 2.57 -28.07 2.41
N GLY A 137 2.87 -27.82 3.68
CA GLY A 137 2.80 -26.46 4.25
C GLY A 137 1.40 -26.04 4.73
N PRO A 138 1.26 -24.78 5.17
CA PRO A 138 0.10 -24.32 5.92
C PRO A 138 -1.13 -24.09 5.03
N SER A 139 -2.31 -24.41 5.57
CA SER A 139 -3.60 -24.07 4.92
C SER A 139 -3.97 -22.60 5.02
N LEU A 140 -3.40 -21.88 6.00
CA LEU A 140 -3.63 -20.46 6.24
C LEU A 140 -2.34 -19.80 6.70
N VAL A 141 -2.05 -18.62 6.16
CA VAL A 141 -0.92 -17.78 6.56
C VAL A 141 -1.45 -16.37 6.77
N GLY A 142 -1.25 -15.85 7.98
CA GLY A 142 -1.56 -14.47 8.34
C GLY A 142 -0.31 -13.62 8.33
N TYR A 143 -0.38 -12.44 7.70
CA TYR A 143 0.64 -11.41 7.78
C TYR A 143 0.05 -10.18 8.47
N ALA A 144 0.74 -9.68 9.49
CA ALA A 144 0.45 -8.38 10.10
C ALA A 144 1.60 -7.45 9.73
N SER A 145 1.30 -6.38 8.97
CA SER A 145 2.29 -5.45 8.42
C SER A 145 1.82 -4.01 8.62
N VAL A 146 2.79 -3.10 8.76
CA VAL A 146 2.56 -1.64 8.75
C VAL A 146 2.26 -1.14 7.33
N PHE A 147 2.70 -1.88 6.31
CA PHE A 147 2.30 -1.61 4.92
C PHE A 147 0.91 -2.17 4.65
N LEU A 148 -0.11 -1.34 4.86
CA LEU A 148 -1.47 -1.60 4.44
C LEU A 148 -1.62 -1.36 2.93
N TYR A 149 -1.01 -2.22 2.11
CA TYR A 149 -1.66 -2.52 0.83
C TYR A 149 -2.80 -3.49 1.14
N LYS A 150 -4.03 -3.02 0.94
CA LYS A 150 -5.34 -3.64 1.25
C LYS A 150 -5.62 -5.00 0.58
N ASN A 151 -4.65 -5.91 0.58
CA ASN A 151 -4.73 -7.20 -0.11
C ASN A 151 -4.63 -8.31 0.95
N LYS A 152 -5.79 -8.84 1.36
CA LYS A 152 -5.83 -10.11 2.07
C LYS A 152 -5.74 -11.21 1.02
N PHE A 153 -4.62 -11.92 0.98
CA PHE A 153 -4.44 -13.06 0.08
C PHE A 153 -5.24 -14.24 0.61
N TYR A 154 -6.37 -14.56 -0.04
CA TYR A 154 -7.15 -15.75 0.25
C TYR A 154 -6.82 -16.83 -0.76
N PHE A 155 -6.25 -17.94 -0.29
CA PHE A 155 -6.00 -19.12 -1.11
C PHE A 155 -7.16 -20.08 -0.95
N GLN A 156 -7.97 -20.23 -2.00
CA GLN A 156 -8.99 -21.27 -2.05
C GLN A 156 -8.54 -22.36 -3.01
N LYS A 157 -8.07 -23.49 -2.47
CA LYS A 157 -7.96 -24.74 -3.23
C LYS A 157 -9.38 -25.28 -3.44
N LYS A 158 -10.03 -24.84 -4.52
CA LYS A 158 -11.28 -25.46 -4.94
C LYS A 158 -10.92 -26.73 -5.72
N ASN A 159 -11.53 -27.86 -5.38
CA ASN A 159 -11.54 -29.07 -6.24
C ASN A 159 -12.32 -28.75 -7.52
N LYS A 160 -11.76 -27.88 -8.36
CA LYS A 160 -12.23 -27.69 -9.73
C LYS A 160 -11.78 -28.89 -10.55
N LYS A 161 -12.51 -29.14 -11.64
CA LYS A 161 -12.07 -29.96 -12.78
C LYS A 161 -10.81 -29.40 -13.49
N THR A 162 -10.15 -28.39 -12.94
CA THR A 162 -8.86 -27.87 -13.42
C THR A 162 -7.76 -28.60 -12.65
N PRO A 163 -6.97 -29.48 -13.30
CA PRO A 163 -5.95 -30.28 -12.61
C PRO A 163 -4.76 -29.46 -12.11
N ALA A 164 -4.68 -28.17 -12.42
CA ALA A 164 -3.55 -27.30 -12.13
C ALA A 164 -3.80 -26.35 -10.94
N PRO A 165 -2.81 -26.12 -10.06
CA PRO A 165 -2.88 -25.12 -9.00
C PRO A 165 -3.18 -23.71 -9.54
N ALA A 166 -4.09 -23.01 -8.87
CA ALA A 166 -4.50 -21.65 -9.22
C ALA A 166 -4.70 -20.80 -7.96
N ILE A 167 -4.53 -19.49 -8.11
CA ILE A 167 -4.69 -18.50 -7.05
C ILE A 167 -5.75 -17.48 -7.41
N ARG A 168 -6.26 -16.79 -6.39
CA ARG A 168 -7.14 -15.63 -6.56
C ARG A 168 -6.67 -14.54 -5.59
N LEU A 169 -6.65 -13.31 -6.08
CA LEU A 169 -6.24 -12.15 -5.29
C LEU A 169 -7.49 -11.35 -4.94
N LEU A 170 -7.71 -11.13 -3.64
CA LEU A 170 -8.88 -10.43 -3.14
C LEU A 170 -8.45 -9.25 -2.27
N ASN A 171 -9.25 -8.19 -2.34
CA ASN A 171 -9.13 -7.05 -1.45
C ASN A 171 -10.24 -7.13 -0.42
N HIS A 172 -9.92 -6.68 0.79
CA HIS A 172 -10.86 -6.55 1.87
C HIS A 172 -10.78 -5.13 2.37
N ASP A 173 -11.86 -4.37 2.21
CA ASP A 173 -11.97 -3.03 2.74
C ASP A 173 -12.73 -3.09 4.07
N PRO A 174 -12.04 -3.02 5.22
CA PRO A 174 -12.72 -2.94 6.50
C PRO A 174 -13.35 -1.55 6.62
N ASN A 175 -14.66 -1.46 6.40
CA ASN A 175 -15.41 -0.31 6.88
C ASN A 175 -15.63 -0.47 8.39
N PRO A 176 -15.23 0.49 9.25
CA PRO A 176 -15.41 0.41 10.69
C PRO A 176 -16.89 0.34 11.14
N ILE A 177 -17.85 0.57 10.25
CA ILE A 177 -19.30 0.58 10.51
C ILE A 177 -19.99 -0.65 9.84
N ASP A 178 -19.32 -1.80 9.78
CA ASP A 178 -19.95 -3.11 9.58
C ASP A 178 -20.43 -3.45 8.15
N LYS A 179 -19.58 -3.19 7.15
CA LYS A 179 -19.69 -3.88 5.84
C LYS A 179 -18.31 -4.38 5.43
N HIS A 180 -17.97 -5.59 5.86
CA HIS A 180 -16.79 -6.31 5.39
C HIS A 180 -16.96 -6.69 3.91
N VAL A 181 -16.52 -5.82 2.99
CA VAL A 181 -16.62 -6.09 1.55
C VAL A 181 -15.33 -6.78 1.09
N ILE A 182 -15.44 -8.04 0.70
CA ILE A 182 -14.38 -8.78 0.02
C ILE A 182 -14.68 -8.80 -1.47
N TYR A 183 -13.75 -8.33 -2.30
CA TYR A 183 -13.92 -8.24 -3.75
C TYR A 183 -12.63 -8.59 -4.48
N GLN A 184 -12.73 -8.84 -5.79
CA GLN A 184 -11.57 -9.16 -6.62
C GLN A 184 -10.59 -7.98 -6.59
N ALA A 185 -9.31 -8.26 -6.32
CA ALA A 185 -8.26 -7.26 -6.38
C ALA A 185 -8.17 -6.67 -7.80
N LYS A 186 -8.03 -5.35 -7.91
CA LYS A 186 -7.69 -4.72 -9.18
C LYS A 186 -6.23 -5.04 -9.49
N LEU A 187 -6.00 -5.81 -10.55
CA LEU A 187 -4.66 -6.24 -10.94
C LEU A 187 -4.09 -5.32 -12.01
N SER A 188 -2.76 -5.35 -12.16
CA SER A 188 -2.11 -4.67 -13.27
C SER A 188 -2.46 -5.35 -14.59
N ASN A 189 -2.36 -4.58 -15.68
CA ASN A 189 -2.65 -5.06 -17.05
C ASN A 189 -1.85 -6.30 -17.47
N LYS A 190 -0.73 -6.59 -16.79
CA LYS A 190 0.06 -7.82 -16.97
C LYS A 190 -0.74 -9.10 -16.70
N PHE A 191 -1.86 -9.00 -15.98
CA PHE A 191 -2.74 -10.14 -15.66
C PHE A 191 -4.00 -10.22 -16.53
N ASP A 192 -4.29 -9.22 -17.38
CA ASP A 192 -5.58 -9.10 -18.08
C ASP A 192 -5.91 -10.33 -18.94
N THR A 193 -4.90 -10.97 -19.54
CA THR A 193 -5.06 -12.17 -20.38
C THR A 193 -4.92 -13.48 -19.62
N LYS A 194 -4.63 -13.43 -18.32
CA LYS A 194 -4.32 -14.59 -17.47
C LYS A 194 -5.39 -14.87 -16.41
N ILE A 195 -6.26 -13.89 -16.16
CA ILE A 195 -7.39 -14.03 -15.25
C ILE A 195 -8.50 -14.79 -15.98
N GLN A 196 -8.94 -15.89 -15.37
CA GLN A 196 -10.10 -16.65 -15.82
C GLN A 196 -11.39 -15.90 -15.46
N SER A 197 -12.51 -16.27 -16.08
CA SER A 197 -13.82 -15.62 -15.87
C SER A 197 -14.29 -15.58 -14.42
N ASP A 198 -13.78 -16.46 -13.55
CA ASP A 198 -14.09 -16.50 -12.13
C ASP A 198 -13.01 -15.89 -11.21
N GLY A 199 -12.08 -15.12 -11.80
CA GLY A 199 -11.08 -14.34 -11.08
C GLY A 199 -9.81 -15.11 -10.69
N PHE A 200 -9.68 -16.38 -11.09
CA PHE A 200 -8.50 -17.20 -10.82
C PHE A 200 -7.40 -17.01 -11.85
N ILE A 201 -6.15 -17.16 -11.41
CA ILE A 201 -4.93 -17.14 -12.23
C ILE A 201 -4.18 -18.45 -11.96
N LEU A 202 -3.68 -19.11 -13.00
CA LEU A 202 -2.83 -20.29 -12.83
C LEU A 202 -1.59 -19.92 -12.01
N LEU A 203 -1.19 -20.77 -11.07
CA LEU A 203 -0.05 -20.48 -10.20
C LEU A 203 1.23 -20.24 -11.02
N GLU A 204 1.46 -21.02 -12.07
CA GLU A 204 2.59 -20.86 -12.98
C GLU A 204 2.60 -19.48 -13.67
N ASP A 205 1.45 -19.02 -14.19
CA ASP A 205 1.34 -17.70 -14.80
C ASP A 205 1.62 -16.59 -13.77
N PHE A 206 1.10 -16.75 -12.55
CA PHE A 206 1.37 -15.79 -11.47
C PHE A 206 2.85 -15.72 -11.14
N VAL A 207 3.50 -16.87 -10.92
CA VAL A 207 4.95 -16.97 -10.65
C VAL A 207 5.75 -16.36 -11.79
N LYS A 208 5.38 -16.60 -13.05
CA LYS A 208 6.06 -16.03 -14.22
C LYS A 208 5.98 -14.50 -14.26
N ILE A 209 4.86 -13.91 -13.84
CA ILE A 209 4.67 -12.45 -13.87
C ILE A 209 5.40 -11.75 -12.72
N VAL A 210 5.39 -12.34 -11.51
CA VAL A 210 5.88 -11.65 -10.30
C VAL A 210 7.23 -12.17 -9.80
N GLY A 211 7.66 -13.35 -10.24
CA GLY A 211 8.82 -14.06 -9.69
C GLY A 211 10.13 -13.30 -9.83
N SER A 212 10.30 -12.52 -10.90
CA SER A 212 11.50 -11.67 -11.08
C SER A 212 11.61 -10.54 -10.06
N LYS A 213 10.51 -10.19 -9.37
CA LYS A 213 10.50 -9.18 -8.30
C LYS A 213 10.80 -9.77 -6.93
N ALA A 214 10.80 -11.10 -6.80
CA ALA A 214 11.04 -11.79 -5.54
C ALA A 214 12.54 -11.99 -5.32
N TYR A 215 13.00 -11.89 -4.07
CA TYR A 215 14.37 -12.21 -3.71
C TYR A 215 14.47 -12.86 -2.33
N SER A 216 15.44 -13.77 -2.19
CA SER A 216 15.74 -14.45 -0.93
C SER A 216 16.96 -13.84 -0.19
N LYS A 217 17.95 -13.35 -0.94
CA LYS A 217 19.18 -12.75 -0.43
C LYS A 217 18.98 -11.29 -0.04
N TRP A 218 18.25 -11.06 1.06
CA TRP A 218 17.88 -9.71 1.49
C TRP A 218 19.08 -8.83 1.81
N ARG A 219 20.16 -9.35 2.41
CA ARG A 219 21.37 -8.56 2.71
C ARG A 219 21.96 -7.93 1.45
N THR A 220 22.16 -8.74 0.41
CA THR A 220 22.65 -8.28 -0.89
C THR A 220 21.69 -7.27 -1.52
N ALA A 221 20.38 -7.55 -1.55
CA ALA A 221 19.39 -6.63 -2.10
C ALA A 221 19.35 -5.29 -1.35
N CYS A 222 19.53 -5.32 -0.03
CA CYS A 222 19.55 -4.17 0.85
C CYS A 222 20.94 -3.47 0.91
N GLY A 223 21.94 -3.93 0.14
CA GLY A 223 23.29 -3.31 0.09
C GLY A 223 24.13 -3.54 1.34
N ILE A 224 23.87 -4.63 2.07
CA ILE A 224 24.57 -5.02 3.30
C ILE A 224 25.57 -6.12 2.96
N ALA A 225 26.84 -5.88 3.31
CA ALA A 225 27.92 -6.87 3.22
C ALA A 225 27.75 -8.01 4.24
#